data_AF-A0A260Z688-F1
#
_entry.id   AF-A0A260Z688-F1
#
_cell.length_a   1.000
_cell.length_b   1.000
_cell.length_c   1.000
_cell.angle_alpha   90.00
_cell.angle_beta   90.00
_cell.angle_gamma   90.00
#
_symmetry.space_group_name_H-M   'P 1'
#
loop_
_entity.id
_entity.type
_entity.pdbx_description
1 polymer ?
#
loop_
_entity_poly.entity_id
_entity_poly.type
_entity_poly.pdbx_seq_one_letter_code
_entity_poly.pdbx_strand_id
1 'polypeptide(L)'
;MCRKSRPESDNICLDCFDCADVKNQKLWTKRVNLNDKFEETVDCSKCGETTHKVCVFKFDETSFICGDCSGEPGFKKIIETDPNREIDVFLSDKANNQLDDKDGKISVASFTTSKSIHTKKLMPDLYLKDAKKKYGSVVNYVARAIYFFQIIDNISVAFFGLFTQEYQDLGGKSWCVIDYLDSIPYMKASSKSRSDVYLELILAYFEYMGLKGFKNGHLWANPPDKGVDYIFNIHPDTQRYLDKTGLIKWYRKILQLGKDTRRLADYRNFEGEFKKGEGEFKNPYDLPVFVDSLWCKILKWIEGELENPNDQNFKRMLENEYKERALDNFYFDLCGSQLQHPIPLQSEEFNPHKILGDRDSFLDKCFAENWEFSSLRRAKHSSVGIINLIEAAREEREVNGSIQD
;
A
#
# COMPACT_ATOMS: atom_id res chain seq x y z
N MET A 1 10.55 22.96 12.92
CA MET A 1 11.96 22.51 12.87
C MET A 1 12.04 21.31 11.94
N CYS A 2 12.74 21.42 10.81
CA CYS A 2 12.84 20.33 9.83
C CYS A 2 13.61 19.16 10.46
N ARG A 3 13.01 17.96 10.54
CA ARG A 3 13.62 16.76 11.15
C ARG A 3 14.76 16.13 10.34
N LYS A 4 15.44 16.90 9.47
CA LYS A 4 16.52 16.42 8.58
C LYS A 4 17.91 16.93 8.95
N SER A 5 18.16 17.26 10.22
CA SER A 5 19.54 17.39 10.71
C SER A 5 20.14 15.99 10.94
N ARG A 6 20.37 15.23 9.86
CA ARG A 6 21.27 14.08 9.90
C ARG A 6 22.59 14.50 9.25
N PRO A 7 23.75 14.25 9.88
CA PRO A 7 25.07 14.61 9.34
C PRO A 7 25.45 13.96 8.00
N GLU A 8 24.59 13.08 7.46
CA GLU A 8 24.84 12.24 6.28
C GLU A 8 23.98 12.60 5.06
N SER A 9 23.14 13.65 5.11
CA SER A 9 22.34 14.05 3.95
C SER A 9 23.15 14.90 2.97
N ASP A 10 23.30 14.45 1.72
CA ASP A 10 23.98 15.20 0.64
C ASP A 10 23.34 16.55 0.29
N ASN A 11 22.14 16.83 0.82
CA ASN A 11 21.42 18.08 0.63
C ASN A 11 20.75 18.53 1.93
N ILE A 12 20.87 19.82 2.26
CA ILE A 12 20.27 20.47 3.44
C ILE A 12 19.66 21.81 3.00
N CYS A 13 18.49 22.18 3.54
CA CYS A 13 17.90 23.47 3.20
C CYS A 13 18.72 24.62 3.83
N LEU A 14 18.62 25.82 3.25
CA LEU A 14 19.41 26.98 3.69
C LEU A 14 19.20 27.28 5.18
N ASP A 15 17.94 27.32 5.64
CA ASP A 15 17.61 27.60 7.04
C ASP A 15 18.23 26.59 8.01
N CYS A 16 18.36 25.31 7.61
CA CYS A 16 18.98 24.28 8.42
C CYS A 16 20.51 24.29 8.31
N PHE A 17 21.05 24.66 7.15
CA PHE A 17 22.50 24.84 6.97
C PHE A 17 23.04 25.92 7.89
N ASP A 18 22.30 27.02 8.03
CA ASP A 18 22.70 28.15 8.88
C ASP A 18 22.67 27.82 10.38
N CYS A 19 21.81 26.88 10.78
CA CYS A 19 21.64 26.48 12.19
C CYS A 19 22.41 25.22 12.58
N ALA A 20 22.94 24.45 11.62
CA ALA A 20 23.59 23.17 11.89
C ALA A 20 25.12 23.32 12.02
N ASP A 21 25.72 22.51 12.89
CA ASP A 21 27.19 22.34 12.94
C ASP A 21 27.65 21.45 11.78
N VAL A 22 27.63 22.02 10.57
CA VAL A 22 27.94 21.29 9.33
C VAL A 22 29.45 21.18 9.16
N LYS A 23 29.98 19.95 9.17
CA LYS A 23 31.41 19.71 8.89
C LYS A 23 31.76 20.17 7.47
N ASN A 24 32.94 20.77 7.34
CA ASN A 24 33.51 21.20 6.06
C ASN A 24 32.60 22.16 5.25
N GLN A 25 32.06 23.21 5.88
CA GLN A 25 31.19 24.21 5.23
C GLN A 25 31.67 24.69 3.85
N LYS A 26 32.99 24.77 3.62
CA LYS A 26 33.60 25.20 2.35
C LYS A 26 33.38 24.21 1.18
N LEU A 27 33.02 22.96 1.45
CA LEU A 27 32.75 21.94 0.41
C LEU A 27 31.30 21.96 -0.07
N TRP A 28 30.43 22.73 0.59
CA TRP A 28 29.02 22.83 0.23
C TRP A 28 28.82 23.85 -0.88
N THR A 29 27.98 23.52 -1.85
CA THR A 29 27.59 24.43 -2.93
C THR A 29 26.13 24.80 -2.81
N LYS A 30 25.83 26.09 -2.73
CA LYS A 30 24.45 26.58 -2.77
C LYS A 30 23.85 26.27 -4.15
N ARG A 31 22.73 25.56 -4.17
CA ARG A 31 21.96 25.26 -5.38
C ARG A 31 20.50 25.65 -5.21
N VAL A 32 19.82 25.85 -6.33
CA VAL A 32 18.35 25.94 -6.37
C VAL A 32 17.84 24.58 -6.82
N ASN A 33 16.83 24.03 -6.14
CA ASN A 33 16.20 22.79 -6.54
C ASN A 33 15.25 23.05 -7.73
N LEU A 34 15.82 23.18 -8.92
CA LEU A 34 15.09 23.27 -10.18
C LEU A 34 15.14 21.90 -10.86
N ASN A 35 13.98 21.42 -11.32
CA ASN A 35 13.93 20.29 -12.24
C ASN A 35 13.97 20.83 -13.67
N ASP A 36 15.11 20.69 -14.33
CA ASP A 36 15.37 21.11 -15.70
C ASP A 36 15.24 19.95 -16.71
N LYS A 37 14.80 18.77 -16.25
CA LYS A 37 14.59 17.61 -17.12
C LYS A 37 13.39 17.82 -18.03
N PHE A 38 13.58 17.47 -19.30
CA PHE A 38 12.52 17.43 -20.30
C PHE A 38 12.00 16.00 -20.48
N GLU A 39 10.75 15.87 -20.94
CA GLU A 39 10.21 14.57 -21.35
C GLU A 39 11.03 14.02 -22.52
N GLU A 40 11.44 12.76 -22.40
CA GLU A 40 12.15 12.09 -23.50
C GLU A 40 11.27 12.02 -24.75
N THR A 41 11.91 12.18 -25.90
CA THR A 41 11.25 12.13 -27.21
C THR A 41 11.69 10.92 -28.02
N VAL A 42 10.90 10.60 -29.04
CA VAL A 42 11.19 9.56 -30.03
C VAL A 42 10.70 10.03 -31.40
N ASP A 43 11.47 9.72 -32.44
CA ASP A 43 11.14 10.07 -33.81
C ASP A 43 10.48 8.89 -34.53
N CYS A 44 9.44 9.18 -35.32
CA CYS A 44 8.82 8.18 -36.18
C CYS A 44 9.80 7.76 -37.30
N SER A 45 10.05 6.46 -37.44
CA SER A 45 10.98 5.92 -38.45
C SER A 45 10.51 6.09 -39.90
N LYS A 46 9.24 6.46 -40.13
CA LYS A 46 8.67 6.70 -41.46
C LYS A 46 8.59 8.18 -41.84
N CYS A 47 7.96 9.03 -41.01
CA CYS A 47 7.77 10.46 -41.32
C CYS A 47 8.81 11.37 -40.66
N GLY A 48 9.60 10.88 -39.70
CA GLY A 48 10.58 11.67 -38.94
C GLY A 48 9.98 12.61 -37.89
N GLU A 49 8.66 12.57 -37.65
CA GLU A 49 8.02 13.43 -36.66
C GLU A 49 8.40 13.02 -35.24
N THR A 50 8.80 14.02 -34.44
CA THR A 50 9.20 13.87 -33.04
C THR A 50 7.99 13.96 -32.11
N THR A 51 7.87 13.01 -31.19
CA THR A 51 6.83 13.00 -30.15
C THR A 51 7.40 12.59 -28.80
N HIS A 52 6.70 12.88 -27.70
CA HIS A 52 7.13 12.45 -26.37
C HIS A 52 6.91 10.94 -26.21
N LYS A 53 7.91 10.21 -25.69
CA LYS A 53 7.78 8.77 -25.38
C LYS A 53 6.57 8.48 -24.50
N VAL A 54 6.29 9.36 -23.54
CA VAL A 54 5.13 9.28 -22.64
C VAL A 54 3.79 9.34 -23.39
N CYS A 55 3.68 10.16 -24.43
CA CYS A 55 2.44 10.31 -25.22
C CYS A 55 2.13 9.05 -26.04
N VAL A 56 3.15 8.27 -26.39
CA VAL A 56 3.03 7.11 -27.28
C VAL A 56 3.35 5.78 -26.58
N PHE A 57 3.51 5.80 -25.27
CA PHE A 57 3.73 4.61 -24.43
C PHE A 57 4.95 3.78 -24.88
N LYS A 58 6.06 4.46 -25.22
CA LYS A 58 7.29 3.80 -25.67
C LYS A 58 8.13 3.32 -24.48
N PHE A 59 8.26 2.00 -24.32
CA PHE A 59 9.03 1.36 -23.23
C PHE A 59 10.24 0.55 -23.71
N ASP A 60 10.18 0.01 -24.92
CA ASP A 60 11.25 -0.80 -25.50
C ASP A 60 12.19 0.05 -26.38
N GLU A 61 13.26 -0.56 -26.90
CA GLU A 61 14.24 0.10 -27.77
C GLU A 61 13.95 -0.11 -29.27
N THR A 62 12.80 -0.70 -29.60
CA THR A 62 12.41 -0.96 -31.00
C THR A 62 12.13 0.34 -31.78
N SER A 63 12.17 0.30 -33.11
CA SER A 63 11.85 1.47 -33.92
C SER A 63 10.38 1.89 -33.74
N PHE A 64 10.14 3.18 -33.49
CA PHE A 64 8.78 3.73 -33.35
C PHE A 64 8.18 4.12 -34.70
N ILE A 65 6.89 3.83 -34.91
CA ILE A 65 6.10 4.29 -36.05
C ILE A 65 4.84 4.97 -35.50
N CYS A 66 4.59 6.23 -35.87
CA CYS A 66 3.43 6.98 -35.39
C CYS A 66 2.10 6.43 -35.93
N GLY A 67 1.00 6.76 -35.26
CA GLY A 67 -0.35 6.26 -35.60
C GLY A 67 -0.76 6.54 -37.04
N ASP A 68 -0.44 7.72 -37.57
CA ASP A 68 -0.75 8.08 -38.96
C ASP A 68 0.03 7.23 -39.97
N CYS A 69 1.26 6.86 -39.63
CA CYS A 69 2.15 6.07 -40.48
C CYS A 69 1.95 4.54 -40.34
N SER A 70 1.39 4.08 -39.22
CA SER A 70 1.01 2.67 -39.03
C SER A 70 -0.37 2.37 -39.61
N GLY A 71 -1.30 3.33 -39.57
CA GLY A 71 -2.71 3.12 -39.95
C GLY A 71 -3.48 2.29 -38.91
N GLU A 72 -2.88 1.99 -37.76
CA GLU A 72 -3.48 1.20 -36.69
C GLU A 72 -4.43 2.06 -35.83
N PRO A 73 -5.53 1.50 -35.32
CA PRO A 73 -6.53 2.21 -34.54
C PRO A 73 -6.04 2.51 -33.11
N GLY A 74 -5.14 3.48 -32.96
CA GLY A 74 -4.66 4.00 -31.68
C GLY A 74 -3.96 2.97 -30.78
N PHE A 75 -3.30 3.45 -29.72
CA PHE A 75 -2.67 2.55 -28.76
C PHE A 75 -3.71 1.89 -27.85
N LYS A 76 -3.62 0.57 -27.68
CA LYS A 76 -4.47 -0.22 -26.78
C LYS A 76 -3.61 -1.05 -25.84
N LYS A 77 -3.85 -0.94 -24.53
CA LYS A 77 -3.19 -1.77 -23.51
C LYS A 77 -4.17 -2.05 -22.39
N ILE A 78 -4.79 -3.21 -22.44
CA ILE A 78 -5.82 -3.63 -21.48
C ILE A 78 -5.29 -4.84 -20.72
N ILE A 79 -5.31 -4.76 -19.40
CA ILE A 79 -5.03 -5.91 -18.54
C ILE A 79 -6.34 -6.60 -18.15
N GLU A 80 -6.36 -7.92 -18.25
CA GLU A 80 -7.43 -8.75 -17.71
C GLU A 80 -7.04 -9.33 -16.34
N THR A 81 -8.02 -9.45 -15.46
CA THR A 81 -7.89 -10.20 -14.21
C THR A 81 -7.46 -11.64 -14.50
N ASP A 82 -6.46 -12.14 -13.78
CA ASP A 82 -5.99 -13.53 -13.92
C ASP A 82 -7.09 -14.47 -13.35
N PRO A 83 -7.74 -15.31 -14.18
CA PRO A 83 -8.85 -16.15 -13.72
C PRO A 83 -8.41 -17.24 -12.73
N ASN A 84 -7.11 -17.54 -12.67
CA ASN A 84 -6.54 -18.51 -11.74
C ASN A 84 -6.27 -17.91 -10.35
N ARG A 85 -6.52 -16.61 -10.16
CA ARG A 85 -6.30 -15.90 -8.89
C ARG A 85 -7.65 -15.57 -8.26
N GLU A 86 -8.11 -16.44 -7.36
CA GLU A 86 -9.45 -16.37 -6.75
C GLU A 86 -9.77 -14.99 -6.13
N ILE A 87 -8.82 -14.40 -5.39
CA ILE A 87 -9.02 -13.07 -4.80
C ILE A 87 -9.12 -11.97 -5.86
N ASP A 88 -8.35 -12.06 -6.95
CA ASP A 88 -8.36 -11.04 -8.00
C ASP A 88 -9.70 -11.08 -8.71
N VAL A 89 -10.21 -12.29 -9.02
CA VAL A 89 -11.55 -12.50 -9.57
C VAL A 89 -12.61 -11.92 -8.62
N PHE A 90 -12.60 -12.34 -7.34
CA PHE A 90 -13.56 -11.87 -6.34
C PHE A 90 -13.59 -10.34 -6.21
N LEU A 91 -12.42 -9.71 -6.11
CA LEU A 91 -12.31 -8.26 -5.98
C LEU A 91 -12.72 -7.54 -7.26
N SER A 92 -12.37 -8.09 -8.43
CA SER A 92 -12.79 -7.51 -9.71
C SER A 92 -14.31 -7.58 -9.89
N ASP A 93 -14.96 -8.66 -9.48
CA ASP A 93 -16.42 -8.78 -9.54
C ASP A 93 -17.09 -7.74 -8.63
N LYS A 94 -16.61 -7.61 -7.39
CA LYS A 94 -17.09 -6.60 -6.43
C LYS A 94 -16.91 -5.18 -6.96
N ALA A 95 -15.76 -4.89 -7.57
CA ALA A 95 -15.43 -3.61 -8.16
C ALA A 95 -16.33 -3.28 -9.37
N ASN A 96 -16.52 -4.23 -10.29
CA ASN A 96 -17.35 -4.04 -11.49
C ASN A 96 -18.83 -3.87 -11.15
N ASN A 97 -19.32 -4.48 -10.07
CA ASN A 97 -20.68 -4.23 -9.54
C ASN A 97 -20.87 -2.78 -9.03
N GLN A 98 -19.81 -1.97 -8.95
CA GLN A 98 -19.90 -0.55 -8.64
C GLN A 98 -20.04 0.34 -9.88
N LEU A 99 -19.87 -0.21 -11.08
CA LEU A 99 -19.92 0.53 -12.33
C LEU A 99 -21.28 0.36 -13.02
N ASP A 100 -21.79 1.43 -13.62
CA ASP A 100 -22.93 1.35 -14.54
C ASP A 100 -22.46 1.14 -15.99
N ASP A 101 -21.26 1.63 -16.30
CA ASP A 101 -20.63 1.53 -17.62
C ASP A 101 -19.84 0.23 -17.74
N LYS A 102 -20.19 -0.57 -18.75
CA LYS A 102 -19.53 -1.85 -19.03
C LYS A 102 -18.22 -1.70 -19.79
N ASP A 103 -18.00 -0.57 -20.47
CA ASP A 103 -16.77 -0.31 -21.22
C ASP A 103 -15.62 0.15 -20.30
N GLY A 104 -15.96 0.66 -19.12
CA GLY A 104 -15.03 1.07 -18.07
C GLY A 104 -14.64 -0.04 -17.09
N LYS A 105 -14.60 -1.32 -17.54
CA LYS A 105 -14.33 -2.50 -16.69
C LYS A 105 -13.10 -2.30 -15.79
N ILE A 106 -13.21 -2.77 -14.55
CA ILE A 106 -12.13 -2.83 -13.57
C ILE A 106 -11.50 -4.22 -13.56
N SER A 107 -10.18 -4.28 -13.73
CA SER A 107 -9.37 -5.48 -13.57
C SER A 107 -8.52 -5.39 -12.29
N VAL A 108 -8.20 -6.54 -11.71
CA VAL A 108 -7.39 -6.64 -10.49
C VAL A 108 -6.19 -7.54 -10.73
N ALA A 109 -5.05 -7.16 -10.15
CA ALA A 109 -3.87 -8.01 -10.07
C ALA A 109 -3.29 -7.94 -8.66
N SER A 110 -3.04 -9.11 -8.04
CA SER A 110 -2.38 -9.19 -6.74
C SER A 110 -1.13 -10.05 -6.73
N PHE A 111 -0.22 -9.71 -5.80
CA PHE A 111 1.06 -10.38 -5.59
C PHE A 111 1.20 -10.76 -4.13
N THR A 112 1.58 -12.00 -3.85
CA THR A 112 1.68 -12.55 -2.49
C THR A 112 3.05 -13.12 -2.23
N THR A 113 3.64 -12.74 -1.10
CA THR A 113 4.95 -13.23 -0.66
C THR A 113 4.86 -13.64 0.80
N SER A 114 5.34 -14.85 1.12
CA SER A 114 5.56 -15.25 2.51
C SER A 114 6.72 -14.46 3.10
N LYS A 115 6.49 -13.77 4.22
CA LYS A 115 7.50 -12.98 4.94
C LYS A 115 7.60 -13.47 6.38
N SER A 116 8.77 -13.25 6.96
CA SER A 116 9.03 -13.54 8.38
C SER A 116 9.87 -12.44 9.01
N ILE A 117 9.65 -12.19 10.28
CA ILE A 117 10.40 -11.18 11.03
C ILE A 117 10.70 -11.68 12.44
N HIS A 118 11.90 -11.40 12.94
CA HIS A 118 12.22 -11.72 14.32
C HIS A 118 11.46 -10.80 15.29
N THR A 119 10.87 -11.38 16.33
CA THR A 119 10.11 -10.65 17.37
C THR A 119 10.91 -9.51 18.01
N LYS A 120 12.25 -9.62 18.08
CA LYS A 120 13.14 -8.55 18.56
C LYS A 120 13.06 -7.25 17.75
N LYS A 121 12.66 -7.33 16.48
CA LYS A 121 12.45 -6.14 15.64
C LYS A 121 11.11 -5.45 15.94
N LEU A 122 10.13 -6.20 16.45
CA LEU A 122 8.79 -5.70 16.74
C LEU A 122 8.60 -5.19 18.18
N MET A 123 9.46 -5.66 19.09
CA MET A 123 9.26 -5.48 20.53
C MET A 123 10.48 -4.90 21.22
N PRO A 124 10.31 -4.10 22.28
CA PRO A 124 11.42 -3.63 23.09
C PRO A 124 12.15 -4.78 23.79
N ASP A 125 13.46 -4.62 24.00
CA ASP A 125 14.34 -5.58 24.66
C ASP A 125 13.87 -5.89 26.09
N LEU A 126 13.37 -4.87 26.80
CA LEU A 126 12.81 -5.01 28.15
C LEU A 126 11.69 -6.06 28.24
N TYR A 127 10.90 -6.22 27.16
CA TYR A 127 9.73 -7.10 27.10
C TYR A 127 9.94 -8.31 26.18
N LEU A 128 11.15 -8.49 25.64
CA LEU A 128 11.40 -9.45 24.57
C LEU A 128 11.18 -10.90 25.02
N LYS A 129 11.48 -11.22 26.28
CA LYS A 129 11.28 -12.57 26.84
C LYS A 129 9.80 -12.96 26.82
N ASP A 130 8.93 -12.09 27.33
CA ASP A 130 7.49 -12.33 27.39
C ASP A 130 6.85 -12.27 26.00
N ALA A 131 7.30 -11.34 25.17
CA ALA A 131 6.88 -11.28 23.77
C ALA A 131 7.20 -12.56 23.00
N LYS A 132 8.39 -13.13 23.19
CA LYS A 132 8.76 -14.42 22.55
C LYS A 132 7.90 -15.58 23.03
N LYS A 133 7.47 -15.56 24.29
CA LYS A 133 6.54 -16.57 24.83
C LYS A 133 5.17 -16.48 24.16
N LYS A 134 4.70 -15.27 23.83
CA LYS A 134 3.40 -15.03 23.21
C LYS A 134 3.39 -15.19 21.68
N TYR A 135 4.36 -14.59 21.00
CA TYR A 135 4.39 -14.49 19.53
C TYR A 135 5.39 -15.45 18.87
N GLY A 136 6.18 -16.18 19.66
CA GLY A 136 7.32 -16.95 19.15
C GLY A 136 8.56 -16.09 18.93
N SER A 137 9.66 -16.72 18.50
CA SER A 137 10.93 -16.04 18.16
C SER A 137 10.91 -15.35 16.80
N VAL A 138 10.03 -15.83 15.91
CA VAL A 138 9.81 -15.37 14.55
C VAL A 138 8.31 -15.30 14.35
N VAL A 139 7.85 -14.18 13.80
CA VAL A 139 6.48 -13.96 13.38
C VAL A 139 6.42 -14.13 11.86
N ASN A 140 5.55 -15.01 11.40
CA ASN A 140 5.32 -15.27 9.98
C ASN A 140 4.02 -14.59 9.53
N TYR A 141 4.03 -14.06 8.32
CA TYR A 141 2.87 -13.41 7.72
C TYR A 141 2.96 -13.46 6.20
N VAL A 142 1.83 -13.29 5.53
CA VAL A 142 1.79 -13.08 4.08
C VAL A 142 1.69 -11.59 3.82
N ALA A 143 2.59 -11.06 3.02
CA ALA A 143 2.48 -9.72 2.46
C ALA A 143 1.75 -9.81 1.12
N ARG A 144 0.75 -8.96 0.91
CA ARG A 144 0.01 -8.90 -0.36
C ARG A 144 -0.05 -7.47 -0.90
N ALA A 145 0.30 -7.31 -2.17
CA ALA A 145 0.04 -6.09 -2.93
C ALA A 145 -1.15 -6.33 -3.87
N ILE A 146 -2.07 -5.37 -3.98
CA ILE A 146 -3.26 -5.45 -4.84
C ILE A 146 -3.38 -4.14 -5.62
N TYR A 147 -3.54 -4.24 -6.93
CA TYR A 147 -3.71 -3.10 -7.83
C TYR A 147 -5.02 -3.21 -8.59
N PHE A 148 -5.77 -2.11 -8.66
CA PHE A 148 -7.01 -2.00 -9.41
C PHE A 148 -6.80 -1.11 -10.62
N PHE A 149 -7.23 -1.58 -11.80
CA PHE A 149 -7.08 -0.88 -13.07
C PHE A 149 -8.43 -0.65 -13.70
N GLN A 150 -8.73 0.55 -14.17
CA GLN A 150 -9.96 0.84 -14.93
C GLN A 150 -9.61 1.14 -16.39
N ILE A 151 -10.37 0.60 -17.34
CA ILE A 151 -10.21 0.95 -18.75
C ILE A 151 -10.63 2.41 -18.97
N ILE A 152 -9.69 3.22 -19.46
CA ILE A 152 -9.87 4.62 -19.82
C ILE A 152 -9.19 4.88 -21.16
N ASP A 153 -9.99 5.14 -22.20
CA ASP A 153 -9.55 5.39 -23.57
C ASP A 153 -8.61 4.26 -24.07
N ASN A 154 -9.11 3.02 -24.03
CA ASN A 154 -8.43 1.78 -24.44
C ASN A 154 -7.18 1.40 -23.63
N ILE A 155 -6.95 2.05 -22.50
CA ILE A 155 -5.80 1.77 -21.62
C ILE A 155 -6.31 1.46 -20.21
N SER A 156 -5.86 0.35 -19.64
CA SER A 156 -6.09 0.04 -18.22
C SER A 156 -5.23 0.94 -17.34
N VAL A 157 -5.86 1.85 -16.60
CA VAL A 157 -5.19 2.82 -15.72
C VAL A 157 -5.31 2.38 -14.27
N ALA A 158 -4.17 2.14 -13.61
CA ALA A 158 -4.11 1.87 -12.18
C ALA A 158 -4.70 3.07 -11.42
N PHE A 159 -5.66 2.85 -10.53
CA PHE A 159 -6.33 3.95 -9.82
C PHE A 159 -6.41 3.79 -8.30
N PHE A 160 -6.24 2.57 -7.80
CA PHE A 160 -6.31 2.24 -6.38
C PHE A 160 -5.35 1.08 -6.08
N GLY A 161 -4.69 1.13 -4.93
CA GLY A 161 -3.73 0.12 -4.50
C GLY A 161 -3.81 -0.17 -3.01
N LEU A 162 -3.55 -1.42 -2.63
CA LEU A 162 -3.48 -1.89 -1.25
C LEU A 162 -2.20 -2.68 -1.02
N PHE A 163 -1.51 -2.43 0.09
CA PHE A 163 -0.49 -3.31 0.66
C PHE A 163 -0.96 -3.82 2.02
N THR A 164 -1.02 -5.13 2.17
CA THR A 164 -1.60 -5.79 3.34
C THR A 164 -0.64 -6.78 3.97
N GLN A 165 -0.90 -7.07 5.24
CA GLN A 165 -0.19 -8.07 6.04
C GLN A 165 -1.22 -9.04 6.66
N GLU A 166 -1.05 -10.33 6.38
CA GLU A 166 -2.01 -11.38 6.72
C GLU A 166 -1.33 -12.37 7.67
N TYR A 167 -1.71 -12.33 8.96
CA TYR A 167 -1.15 -13.16 10.02
C TYR A 167 -2.14 -14.27 10.35
N GLN A 168 -1.79 -15.53 10.06
CA GLN A 168 -2.66 -16.66 10.40
C GLN A 168 -2.73 -16.90 11.91
N ASP A 169 -1.59 -16.71 12.59
CA ASP A 169 -1.49 -16.77 14.04
C ASP A 169 -0.48 -15.73 14.53
N LEU A 170 -0.99 -14.71 15.23
CA LEU A 170 -0.21 -13.73 15.97
C LEU A 170 -0.74 -13.68 17.41
N GLY A 171 -0.11 -14.48 18.27
CA GLY A 171 -0.48 -14.56 19.69
C GLY A 171 -1.84 -15.21 19.91
N GLY A 172 -2.18 -16.25 19.13
CA GLY A 172 -3.43 -17.00 19.20
C GLY A 172 -4.59 -16.39 18.41
N LYS A 173 -4.34 -15.33 17.64
CA LYS A 173 -5.36 -14.60 16.85
C LYS A 173 -4.91 -14.45 15.40
N SER A 174 -5.83 -14.59 14.46
CA SER A 174 -5.58 -14.29 13.04
C SER A 174 -5.91 -12.83 12.71
N TRP A 175 -5.07 -12.18 11.91
CA TRP A 175 -5.17 -10.75 11.60
C TRP A 175 -5.05 -10.44 10.11
N CYS A 176 -5.87 -9.52 9.62
CA CYS A 176 -5.73 -8.86 8.32
C CYS A 176 -5.50 -7.37 8.52
N VAL A 177 -4.35 -6.89 8.07
CA VAL A 177 -3.92 -5.50 8.27
C VAL A 177 -3.75 -4.86 6.90
N ILE A 178 -4.40 -3.71 6.66
CA ILE A 178 -3.98 -2.86 5.54
C ILE A 178 -2.91 -1.93 6.09
N ASP A 179 -1.69 -2.11 5.58
CA ASP A 179 -0.50 -1.35 5.96
C ASP A 179 -0.46 -0.02 5.21
N TYR A 180 -0.69 -0.07 3.90
CA TYR A 180 -0.83 1.10 3.04
C TYR A 180 -2.00 0.96 2.09
N LEU A 181 -2.68 2.08 1.84
CA LEU A 181 -3.61 2.23 0.74
C LEU A 181 -3.38 3.57 0.08
N ASP A 182 -3.64 3.64 -1.22
CA ASP A 182 -3.48 4.87 -1.98
C ASP A 182 -4.41 4.90 -3.19
N SER A 183 -4.65 6.11 -3.70
CA SER A 183 -5.57 6.32 -4.82
C SER A 183 -5.17 7.53 -5.66
N ILE A 184 -5.46 7.47 -6.95
CA ILE A 184 -5.35 8.60 -7.87
C ILE A 184 -6.73 8.97 -8.42
N PRO A 185 -6.96 10.22 -8.88
CA PRO A 185 -8.29 10.75 -9.01
C PRO A 185 -8.93 10.47 -10.38
N TYR A 186 -8.33 9.58 -11.17
CA TYR A 186 -8.68 9.39 -12.58
C TYR A 186 -9.73 8.33 -12.83
N MET A 187 -10.13 7.59 -11.80
CA MET A 187 -11.25 6.66 -11.93
C MET A 187 -12.51 7.40 -12.43
N LYS A 188 -13.08 6.94 -13.53
CA LYS A 188 -14.39 7.37 -14.02
C LYS A 188 -15.45 6.62 -13.22
N ALA A 189 -16.03 7.29 -12.23
CA ALA A 189 -17.21 6.81 -11.52
C ALA A 189 -18.45 7.49 -12.14
N SER A 190 -19.37 6.70 -12.70
CA SER A 190 -20.55 7.20 -13.43
C SER A 190 -21.58 7.85 -12.50
N SER A 191 -22.18 7.05 -11.61
CA SER A 191 -23.26 7.49 -10.70
C SER A 191 -22.85 7.60 -9.24
N LYS A 192 -21.78 6.91 -8.83
CA LYS A 192 -21.25 6.88 -7.46
C LYS A 192 -20.10 7.86 -7.30
N SER A 193 -19.85 8.32 -6.08
CA SER A 193 -18.59 9.02 -5.82
C SER A 193 -17.42 8.03 -5.86
N ARG A 194 -16.24 8.47 -6.32
CA ARG A 194 -15.00 7.66 -6.26
C ARG A 194 -14.74 7.12 -4.86
N SER A 195 -15.03 7.95 -3.85
CA SER A 195 -14.93 7.56 -2.44
C SER A 195 -15.78 6.32 -2.15
N ASP A 196 -17.04 6.27 -2.60
CA ASP A 196 -17.92 5.12 -2.32
C ASP A 196 -17.40 3.83 -2.95
N VAL A 197 -16.80 3.91 -4.14
CA VAL A 197 -16.12 2.77 -4.76
C VAL A 197 -14.96 2.33 -3.88
N TYR A 198 -14.07 3.23 -3.47
CA TYR A 198 -12.92 2.87 -2.62
C TYR A 198 -13.33 2.25 -1.28
N LEU A 199 -14.42 2.74 -0.67
CA LEU A 199 -14.99 2.12 0.55
C LEU A 199 -15.35 0.64 0.28
N GLU A 200 -15.99 0.36 -0.85
CA GLU A 200 -16.38 -0.99 -1.25
C GLU A 200 -15.18 -1.88 -1.57
N LEU A 201 -14.14 -1.37 -2.25
CA LEU A 201 -12.94 -2.16 -2.57
C LEU A 201 -12.21 -2.62 -1.30
N ILE A 202 -12.07 -1.73 -0.32
CA ILE A 202 -11.46 -2.06 0.99
C ILE A 202 -12.31 -3.09 1.73
N LEU A 203 -13.63 -2.92 1.74
CA LEU A 203 -14.53 -3.82 2.43
C LEU A 203 -14.62 -5.20 1.76
N ALA A 204 -14.54 -5.26 0.42
CA ALA A 204 -14.46 -6.49 -0.34
C ALA A 204 -13.19 -7.30 0.01
N TYR A 205 -12.05 -6.64 0.22
CA TYR A 205 -10.85 -7.32 0.72
C TYR A 205 -11.12 -7.99 2.07
N PHE A 206 -11.65 -7.25 3.05
CA PHE A 206 -11.95 -7.81 4.36
C PHE A 206 -13.02 -8.91 4.33
N GLU A 207 -14.02 -8.79 3.47
CA GLU A 207 -15.02 -9.84 3.22
C GLU A 207 -14.35 -11.12 2.72
N TYR A 208 -13.47 -11.03 1.72
CA TYR A 208 -12.71 -12.17 1.20
C TYR A 208 -11.87 -12.83 2.30
N MET A 209 -11.13 -12.03 3.08
CA MET A 209 -10.31 -12.56 4.16
C MET A 209 -11.16 -13.25 5.25
N GLY A 210 -12.33 -12.70 5.54
CA GLY A 210 -13.32 -13.30 6.42
C GLY A 210 -13.79 -14.67 5.91
N LEU A 211 -14.09 -14.81 4.62
CA LEU A 211 -14.42 -16.09 3.97
C LEU A 211 -13.27 -17.10 4.09
N LYS A 212 -12.02 -16.64 4.03
CA LYS A 212 -10.82 -17.48 4.23
C LYS A 212 -10.52 -17.84 5.70
N GLY A 213 -11.37 -17.43 6.65
CA GLY A 213 -11.25 -17.86 8.06
C GLY A 213 -10.48 -16.91 8.97
N PHE A 214 -10.04 -15.75 8.47
CA PHE A 214 -9.49 -14.71 9.34
C PHE A 214 -10.60 -14.11 10.22
N LYS A 215 -10.24 -13.75 11.45
CA LYS A 215 -11.21 -13.31 12.47
C LYS A 215 -11.07 -11.84 12.84
N ASN A 216 -9.87 -11.29 12.75
CA ASN A 216 -9.61 -9.91 13.17
C ASN A 216 -9.07 -9.10 12.01
N GLY A 217 -9.54 -7.86 11.89
CA GLY A 217 -8.99 -6.86 10.98
C GLY A 217 -8.50 -5.62 11.72
N HIS A 218 -7.59 -4.90 11.10
CA HIS A 218 -6.99 -3.70 11.67
C HIS A 218 -6.76 -2.61 10.62
N LEU A 219 -7.01 -1.37 11.01
CA LEU A 219 -6.73 -0.15 10.23
C LEU A 219 -6.13 0.92 11.13
N TRP A 220 -5.08 1.58 10.64
CA TRP A 220 -4.50 2.75 11.28
C TRP A 220 -4.72 4.00 10.41
N ALA A 221 -5.47 4.97 10.93
CA ALA A 221 -5.71 6.26 10.29
C ALA A 221 -4.46 7.14 10.38
N ASN A 222 -3.52 6.91 9.48
CA ASN A 222 -2.29 7.68 9.32
C ASN A 222 -2.26 8.30 7.91
N PRO A 223 -2.77 9.52 7.70
CA PRO A 223 -2.63 10.18 6.41
C PRO A 223 -1.14 10.45 6.12
N PRO A 224 -0.71 10.43 4.85
CA PRO A 224 0.67 10.72 4.51
C PRO A 224 1.03 12.16 4.87
N ASP A 225 2.29 12.39 5.22
CA ASP A 225 2.84 13.73 5.31
C ASP A 225 2.81 14.42 3.94
N LYS A 226 2.73 15.75 3.93
CA LYS A 226 2.70 16.52 2.68
C LYS A 226 3.93 16.19 1.81
N GLY A 227 3.68 15.71 0.59
CA GLY A 227 4.72 15.34 -0.38
C GLY A 227 5.31 13.95 -0.20
N VAL A 228 4.70 13.11 0.64
CA VAL A 228 5.01 11.68 0.74
C VAL A 228 3.91 10.88 0.06
N ASP A 229 4.30 10.03 -0.88
CA ASP A 229 3.37 9.13 -1.56
C ASP A 229 3.39 7.73 -0.93
N TYR A 230 2.22 7.12 -0.74
CA TYR A 230 2.14 5.78 -0.16
C TYR A 230 2.36 4.70 -1.21
N ILE A 231 1.77 4.80 -2.39
CA ILE A 231 1.93 3.79 -3.44
C ILE A 231 2.19 4.48 -4.78
N PHE A 232 1.37 5.47 -5.16
CA PHE A 232 1.45 6.09 -6.47
C PHE A 232 2.41 7.29 -6.46
N ASN A 233 3.55 7.14 -7.11
CA ASN A 233 4.59 8.19 -7.17
C ASN A 233 4.08 9.45 -7.87
N ILE A 234 4.19 10.60 -7.21
CA ILE A 234 3.78 11.93 -7.64
C ILE A 234 2.29 11.97 -8.04
N HIS A 235 1.47 12.38 -7.09
CA HIS A 235 0.05 12.65 -7.32
C HIS A 235 -0.21 13.96 -8.07
N PRO A 236 -1.44 14.14 -8.58
CA PRO A 236 -1.83 15.41 -9.20
C PRO A 236 -1.88 16.53 -8.17
N ASP A 237 -1.40 17.72 -8.53
CA ASP A 237 -1.44 18.90 -7.63
C ASP A 237 -2.86 19.28 -7.17
N THR A 238 -3.86 18.87 -7.94
CA THR A 238 -5.29 19.10 -7.64
C THR A 238 -5.88 18.06 -6.69
N GLN A 239 -5.16 16.98 -6.38
CA GLN A 239 -5.61 15.95 -5.46
C GLN A 239 -5.70 16.49 -4.03
N ARG A 240 -6.85 16.26 -3.40
CA ARG A 240 -7.08 16.64 -2.01
C ARG A 240 -6.90 15.42 -1.12
N TYR A 241 -6.12 15.60 -0.06
CA TYR A 241 -5.89 14.59 0.96
C TYR A 241 -6.80 14.83 2.16
N LEU A 242 -7.26 13.75 2.77
CA LEU A 242 -7.91 13.82 4.06
C LEU A 242 -6.86 14.05 5.14
N ASP A 243 -7.13 15.00 6.04
CA ASP A 243 -6.36 15.08 7.27
C ASP A 243 -6.71 13.92 8.22
N LYS A 244 -6.04 13.84 9.37
CA LYS A 244 -6.23 12.76 10.33
C LYS A 244 -7.70 12.61 10.74
N THR A 245 -8.39 13.73 10.99
CA THR A 245 -9.81 13.73 11.39
C THR A 245 -10.72 13.25 10.27
N GLY A 246 -10.48 13.70 9.04
CA GLY A 246 -11.19 13.28 7.84
C GLY A 246 -11.01 11.79 7.58
N LEU A 247 -9.78 11.28 7.69
CA LEU A 247 -9.48 9.86 7.48
C LEU A 247 -10.13 8.97 8.54
N ILE A 248 -10.09 9.37 9.82
CA ILE A 248 -10.82 8.68 10.91
C ILE A 248 -12.31 8.58 10.60
N LYS A 249 -12.94 9.67 10.15
CA LYS A 249 -14.36 9.67 9.77
C LYS A 249 -14.61 8.77 8.56
N TRP A 250 -13.70 8.76 7.59
CA TRP A 250 -13.81 7.94 6.38
C TRP A 250 -13.71 6.45 6.70
N TYR A 251 -12.73 6.02 7.51
CA TYR A 251 -12.65 4.63 7.98
C TYR A 251 -13.83 4.21 8.81
N ARG A 252 -14.38 5.07 9.68
CA ARG A 252 -15.63 4.76 10.39
C ARG A 252 -16.79 4.47 9.43
N LYS A 253 -16.88 5.17 8.29
CA LYS A 253 -17.89 4.86 7.27
C LYS A 253 -17.70 3.48 6.66
N ILE A 254 -16.46 3.06 6.34
CA ILE A 254 -16.17 1.70 5.85
C ILE A 254 -16.65 0.67 6.87
N LEU A 255 -16.24 0.83 8.13
CA LEU A 255 -16.49 -0.15 9.17
C LEU A 255 -17.98 -0.22 9.53
N GLN A 256 -18.66 0.93 9.57
CA GLN A 256 -20.11 0.98 9.75
C GLN A 256 -20.84 0.30 8.60
N LEU A 257 -20.47 0.58 7.36
CA LEU A 257 -21.03 -0.09 6.18
C LEU A 257 -20.80 -1.60 6.24
N GLY A 258 -19.61 -2.04 6.66
CA GLY A 258 -19.27 -3.45 6.85
C GLY A 258 -20.15 -4.14 7.87
N LYS A 259 -20.44 -3.46 8.99
CA LYS A 259 -21.37 -3.96 10.02
C LYS A 259 -22.81 -4.03 9.50
N ASP A 260 -23.29 -2.95 8.88
CA ASP A 260 -24.67 -2.86 8.37
C ASP A 260 -24.95 -3.91 7.28
N THR A 261 -23.94 -4.22 6.46
CA THR A 261 -24.00 -5.23 5.39
C THR A 261 -23.58 -6.63 5.84
N ARG A 262 -23.33 -6.85 7.14
CA ARG A 262 -22.93 -8.14 7.77
C ARG A 262 -21.67 -8.77 7.18
N ARG A 263 -20.78 -7.93 6.64
CA ARG A 263 -19.42 -8.31 6.23
C ARG A 263 -18.44 -8.24 7.41
N LEU A 264 -18.77 -7.41 8.40
CA LEU A 264 -18.10 -7.33 9.70
C LEU A 264 -19.12 -7.65 10.80
N ALA A 265 -18.70 -8.35 11.85
CA ALA A 265 -19.55 -8.68 12.98
C ALA A 265 -19.67 -7.47 13.92
N ASP A 266 -18.54 -6.83 14.20
CA ASP A 266 -18.47 -5.59 14.95
C ASP A 266 -17.18 -4.84 14.68
N TYR A 267 -17.10 -3.57 15.09
CA TYR A 267 -15.87 -2.78 15.03
C TYR A 267 -15.77 -1.83 16.23
N ARG A 268 -14.55 -1.46 16.57
CA ARG A 268 -14.22 -0.45 17.58
C ARG A 268 -12.95 0.29 17.21
N ASN A 269 -12.75 1.43 17.86
CA ASN A 269 -11.46 2.11 17.89
C ASN A 269 -10.61 1.54 19.05
N PHE A 270 -9.37 2.02 19.19
CA PHE A 270 -8.48 1.59 20.27
C PHE A 270 -9.06 1.88 21.66
N GLU A 271 -9.76 3.00 21.88
CA GLU A 271 -10.42 3.26 23.15
C GLU A 271 -11.44 2.15 23.52
N GLY A 272 -12.26 1.74 22.56
CA GLY A 272 -13.22 0.65 22.73
C GLY A 272 -12.51 -0.69 22.94
N GLU A 273 -11.46 -0.96 22.17
CA GLU A 273 -10.65 -2.19 22.31
C GLU A 273 -9.98 -2.26 23.69
N PHE A 274 -9.44 -1.13 24.16
CA PHE A 274 -8.81 -0.99 25.47
C PHE A 274 -9.80 -1.19 26.62
N LYS A 275 -11.05 -0.75 26.46
CA LYS A 275 -12.12 -0.93 27.47
C LYS A 275 -12.72 -2.34 27.47
N LYS A 276 -12.81 -3.01 26.31
CA LYS A 276 -13.45 -4.33 26.17
C LYS A 276 -12.76 -5.42 26.98
N GLY A 277 -11.44 -5.38 27.05
CA GLY A 277 -10.66 -6.31 27.87
C GLY A 277 -10.22 -5.63 29.15
N GLU A 278 -10.99 -5.71 30.24
CA GLU A 278 -10.63 -5.20 31.57
C GLU A 278 -9.19 -5.61 31.96
N GLY A 279 -8.20 -4.82 31.52
CA GLY A 279 -6.79 -5.12 31.66
C GLY A 279 -6.19 -6.17 30.70
N GLU A 280 -6.65 -6.27 29.44
CA GLU A 280 -5.94 -7.03 28.40
C GLU A 280 -4.62 -6.34 28.00
N PHE A 281 -4.57 -5.00 27.89
CA PHE A 281 -3.34 -4.26 27.54
C PHE A 281 -2.54 -3.77 28.75
N LYS A 282 -2.31 -4.65 29.74
CA LYS A 282 -1.52 -4.31 30.93
C LYS A 282 -0.03 -4.15 30.64
N ASN A 283 0.47 -4.87 29.64
CA ASN A 283 1.87 -4.87 29.29
C ASN A 283 2.05 -4.54 27.80
N PRO A 284 3.21 -4.00 27.41
CA PRO A 284 3.50 -3.70 26.00
C PRO A 284 3.33 -4.89 25.05
N TYR A 285 3.64 -6.10 25.51
CA TYR A 285 3.47 -7.32 24.72
C TYR A 285 2.02 -7.80 24.59
N ASP A 286 1.07 -7.11 25.21
CA ASP A 286 -0.34 -7.42 25.04
C ASP A 286 -0.91 -6.86 23.73
N LEU A 287 -0.31 -5.77 23.22
CA LEU A 287 -0.68 -5.10 21.99
C LEU A 287 -0.43 -5.99 20.76
N PRO A 288 -1.36 -6.05 19.78
CA PRO A 288 -1.07 -6.68 18.51
C PRO A 288 -0.06 -5.81 17.74
N VAL A 289 1.17 -6.33 17.61
CA VAL A 289 2.27 -5.65 16.92
C VAL A 289 2.44 -6.21 15.51
N PHE A 290 2.20 -5.36 14.52
CA PHE A 290 2.39 -5.68 13.11
C PHE A 290 3.65 -4.98 12.58
N VAL A 291 4.28 -5.54 11.54
CA VAL A 291 5.47 -4.97 10.90
C VAL A 291 5.19 -3.54 10.46
N ASP A 292 6.06 -2.61 10.85
CA ASP A 292 6.00 -1.18 10.49
C ASP A 292 4.66 -0.47 10.75
N SER A 293 3.80 -1.04 11.60
CA SER A 293 2.53 -0.46 12.01
C SER A 293 2.66 0.37 13.31
N LEU A 294 1.55 0.98 13.74
CA LEU A 294 1.47 1.96 14.83
C LEU A 294 2.18 1.51 16.12
N TRP A 295 1.76 0.38 16.70
CA TRP A 295 2.27 -0.05 18.01
C TRP A 295 3.72 -0.48 17.96
N CYS A 296 4.16 -1.14 16.88
CA CYS A 296 5.58 -1.46 16.67
C CYS A 296 6.43 -0.18 16.68
N LYS A 297 6.00 0.85 15.93
CA LYS A 297 6.69 2.15 15.86
C LYS A 297 6.72 2.87 17.22
N ILE A 298 5.59 2.92 17.92
CA ILE A 298 5.50 3.57 19.25
C ILE A 298 6.38 2.86 20.27
N LEU A 299 6.33 1.53 20.34
CA LEU A 299 7.09 0.78 21.33
C LEU A 299 8.60 0.94 21.12
N LYS A 300 9.07 0.91 19.87
CA LYS A 300 10.47 1.18 19.52
C LYS A 300 10.89 2.62 19.75
N TRP A 301 10.00 3.57 19.51
CA TRP A 301 10.25 4.98 19.84
C TRP A 301 10.41 5.18 21.35
N ILE A 302 9.50 4.68 22.18
CA ILE A 302 9.60 4.78 23.66
C ILE A 302 10.91 4.14 24.16
N GLU A 303 11.29 2.98 23.62
CA GLU A 303 12.57 2.34 23.93
C GLU A 303 13.77 3.25 23.64
N GLY A 304 13.75 3.97 22.52
CA GLY A 304 14.81 4.90 22.13
C GLY A 304 14.86 6.21 22.92
N GLU A 305 13.74 6.66 23.48
CA GLU A 305 13.66 7.91 24.28
C GLU A 305 14.11 7.71 25.74
N LEU A 306 14.14 6.47 26.24
CA LEU A 306 14.48 6.19 27.64
C LEU A 306 15.97 5.84 27.78
N GLU A 307 16.74 6.69 28.47
CA GLU A 307 18.16 6.42 28.76
C GLU A 307 18.36 5.15 29.61
N ASN A 308 17.46 4.91 30.58
CA ASN A 308 17.46 3.73 31.43
C ASN A 308 16.03 3.14 31.49
N PRO A 309 15.61 2.36 30.46
CA PRO A 309 14.27 1.81 30.39
C PRO A 309 13.98 0.90 31.58
N ASN A 310 12.90 1.19 32.30
CA ASN A 310 12.33 0.31 33.31
C ASN A 310 10.82 0.24 33.13
N ASP A 311 10.19 -0.77 33.73
CA ASP A 311 8.77 -1.07 33.50
C ASP A 311 7.86 0.11 33.82
N GLN A 312 8.13 0.83 34.91
CA GLN A 312 7.31 1.95 35.36
C GLN A 312 7.36 3.13 34.38
N ASN A 313 8.56 3.54 33.98
CA ASN A 313 8.73 4.68 33.06
C ASN A 313 8.22 4.35 31.66
N PHE A 314 8.44 3.11 31.19
CA PHE A 314 7.97 2.65 29.89
C PHE A 314 6.44 2.65 29.83
N LYS A 315 5.77 2.01 30.81
CA LYS A 315 4.31 1.96 30.89
C LYS A 315 3.70 3.35 30.99
N ARG A 316 4.31 4.27 31.76
CA ARG A 316 3.84 5.66 31.85
C ARG A 316 3.85 6.38 30.50
N MET A 317 4.91 6.21 29.69
CA MET A 317 4.94 6.81 28.34
C MET A 317 3.91 6.14 27.42
N LEU A 318 3.77 4.83 27.51
CA LEU A 318 2.80 4.08 26.71
C LEU A 318 1.35 4.46 27.03
N GLU A 319 1.02 4.72 28.30
CA GLU A 319 -0.29 5.21 28.73
C GLU A 319 -0.66 6.57 28.12
N ASN A 320 0.32 7.44 27.85
CA ASN A 320 0.08 8.69 27.14
C ASN A 320 -0.27 8.43 25.69
N GLU A 321 0.46 7.52 25.03
CA GLU A 321 0.16 7.12 23.65
C GLU A 321 -1.21 6.45 23.53
N TYR A 322 -1.65 5.68 24.54
CA TYR A 322 -3.01 5.11 24.55
C TYR A 322 -4.10 6.19 24.43
N LYS A 323 -3.90 7.35 25.07
CA LYS A 323 -4.84 8.48 24.99
C LYS A 323 -4.76 9.17 23.63
N GLU A 324 -3.56 9.39 23.11
CA GLU A 324 -3.34 10.05 21.81
C GLU A 324 -3.84 9.20 20.63
N ARG A 325 -3.79 7.87 20.75
CA ARG A 325 -4.21 6.90 19.72
C ARG A 325 -5.61 6.33 19.90
N ALA A 326 -6.35 6.84 20.87
CA ALA A 326 -7.68 6.37 21.24
C ALA A 326 -8.66 6.27 20.05
N LEU A 327 -8.55 7.18 19.08
CA LEU A 327 -9.52 7.35 17.99
C LEU A 327 -8.98 7.00 16.59
N ASP A 328 -7.66 6.88 16.41
CA ASP A 328 -7.02 6.76 15.09
C ASP A 328 -6.65 5.32 14.71
N ASN A 329 -6.92 4.38 15.60
CA ASN A 329 -6.62 2.97 15.41
C ASN A 329 -7.91 2.17 15.56
N PHE A 330 -8.19 1.29 14.59
CA PHE A 330 -9.42 0.52 14.50
C PHE A 330 -9.16 -0.98 14.53
N TYR A 331 -10.06 -1.68 15.22
CA TYR A 331 -10.11 -3.13 15.36
C TYR A 331 -11.51 -3.59 15.01
N PHE A 332 -11.62 -4.67 14.24
CA PHE A 332 -12.92 -5.18 13.83
C PHE A 332 -12.90 -6.69 13.64
N ASP A 333 -14.07 -7.28 13.84
CA ASP A 333 -14.28 -8.71 13.79
C ASP A 333 -14.84 -9.06 12.41
N LEU A 334 -14.13 -9.88 11.65
CA LEU A 334 -14.53 -10.27 10.30
C LEU A 334 -15.68 -11.30 10.37
N CYS A 335 -16.69 -11.14 9.51
CA CYS A 335 -17.70 -12.18 9.28
C CYS A 335 -17.22 -13.18 8.22
N GLY A 336 -17.97 -14.26 8.04
CA GLY A 336 -17.91 -15.04 6.80
C GLY A 336 -17.30 -16.43 6.91
N SER A 337 -16.85 -16.87 8.09
CA SER A 337 -16.31 -18.23 8.19
C SER A 337 -16.76 -19.00 9.43
N GLN A 338 -17.35 -20.16 9.17
CA GLN A 338 -17.59 -21.24 10.14
C GLN A 338 -16.29 -21.99 10.50
N LEU A 339 -15.17 -21.68 9.84
CA LEU A 339 -13.88 -22.33 10.07
C LEU A 339 -13.30 -21.87 11.42
N GLN A 340 -12.64 -22.80 12.10
CA GLN A 340 -11.92 -22.52 13.34
C GLN A 340 -10.63 -21.72 13.09
N HIS A 341 -9.95 -21.98 11.97
CA HIS A 341 -8.67 -21.36 11.62
C HIS A 341 -8.68 -20.85 10.16
N PRO A 342 -7.85 -19.83 9.84
CA PRO A 342 -7.65 -19.40 8.45
C PRO A 342 -7.13 -20.54 7.57
N ILE A 343 -7.55 -20.56 6.31
CA ILE A 343 -7.00 -21.47 5.29
C ILE A 343 -5.60 -20.98 4.91
N PRO A 344 -4.55 -21.78 5.08
CA PRO A 344 -3.24 -21.40 4.62
C PRO A 344 -3.16 -21.39 3.09
N LEU A 345 -2.52 -20.36 2.53
CA LEU A 345 -2.16 -20.37 1.12
C LEU A 345 -1.25 -21.56 0.84
N GLN A 346 -1.60 -22.32 -0.18
CA GLN A 346 -0.76 -23.38 -0.71
C GLN A 346 0.39 -22.77 -1.53
N SER A 347 1.44 -23.56 -1.79
CA SER A 347 2.68 -23.07 -2.41
C SER A 347 2.44 -22.45 -3.80
N GLU A 348 1.44 -22.97 -4.51
CA GLU A 348 1.05 -22.62 -5.87
C GLU A 348 0.20 -21.34 -5.90
N GLU A 349 -0.48 -21.04 -4.78
CA GLU A 349 -1.27 -19.81 -4.61
C GLU A 349 -0.39 -18.58 -4.34
N PHE A 350 0.89 -18.77 -3.97
CA PHE A 350 1.82 -17.66 -3.89
C PHE A 350 2.07 -17.06 -5.27
N ASN A 351 2.19 -15.73 -5.31
CA ASN A 351 2.45 -14.96 -6.51
C ASN A 351 3.49 -13.88 -6.23
N PRO A 352 4.74 -14.25 -5.90
CA PRO A 352 5.74 -13.27 -5.53
C PRO A 352 6.14 -12.44 -6.76
N HIS A 353 6.32 -11.14 -6.57
CA HIS A 353 6.88 -10.27 -7.59
C HIS A 353 7.82 -9.27 -6.93
N LYS A 354 9.08 -9.24 -7.37
CA LYS A 354 10.15 -8.47 -6.72
C LYS A 354 9.85 -6.97 -6.64
N ILE A 355 9.26 -6.41 -7.70
CA ILE A 355 8.90 -4.99 -7.76
C ILE A 355 7.46 -4.77 -7.26
N LEU A 356 6.46 -5.30 -7.97
CA LEU A 356 5.04 -5.04 -7.69
C LEU A 356 4.54 -5.64 -6.36
N GLY A 357 5.20 -6.65 -5.80
CA GLY A 357 4.82 -7.27 -4.53
C GLY A 357 5.39 -6.56 -3.29
N ASP A 358 6.19 -5.50 -3.46
CA ASP A 358 6.86 -4.80 -2.38
C ASP A 358 6.81 -3.28 -2.60
N ARG A 359 6.30 -2.54 -1.61
CA ARG A 359 5.99 -1.11 -1.74
C ARG A 359 7.22 -0.27 -2.08
N ASP A 360 8.31 -0.48 -1.34
CA ASP A 360 9.51 0.34 -1.49
C ASP A 360 10.18 0.04 -2.84
N SER A 361 10.24 -1.24 -3.20
CA SER A 361 10.73 -1.67 -4.52
C SER A 361 9.90 -1.10 -5.68
N PHE A 362 8.57 -1.00 -5.50
CA PHE A 362 7.69 -0.38 -6.49
C PHE A 362 7.93 1.14 -6.62
N LEU A 363 8.05 1.86 -5.50
CA LEU A 363 8.35 3.30 -5.52
C LEU A 363 9.74 3.59 -6.13
N ASP A 364 10.75 2.78 -5.80
CA ASP A 364 12.09 2.87 -6.40
C ASP A 364 12.03 2.66 -7.92
N LYS A 365 11.23 1.69 -8.39
CA LYS A 365 11.00 1.49 -9.83
C LYS A 365 10.32 2.70 -10.46
N CYS A 366 9.29 3.26 -9.81
CA CYS A 366 8.61 4.45 -10.30
C CYS A 366 9.57 5.64 -10.42
N PHE A 367 10.44 5.85 -9.43
CA PHE A 367 11.44 6.91 -9.46
C PHE A 367 12.46 6.70 -10.58
N ALA A 368 12.98 5.48 -10.72
CA ALA A 368 13.98 5.14 -11.74
C ALA A 368 13.46 5.35 -13.17
N GLU A 369 12.20 5.00 -13.41
CA GLU A 369 11.58 5.04 -14.75
C GLU A 369 10.76 6.31 -15.01
N ASN A 370 10.77 7.28 -14.09
CA ASN A 370 9.91 8.46 -14.12
C ASN A 370 8.41 8.13 -14.30
N TRP A 371 7.95 7.04 -13.66
CA TRP A 371 6.54 6.71 -13.60
C TRP A 371 5.87 7.60 -12.55
N GLU A 372 5.04 8.50 -13.05
CA GLU A 372 4.29 9.46 -12.26
C GLU A 372 2.79 9.29 -12.46
N PHE A 373 2.01 9.77 -11.50
CA PHE A 373 0.56 9.77 -11.56
C PHE A 373 -0.01 11.20 -11.48
N SER A 374 0.79 12.19 -11.88
CA SER A 374 0.54 13.64 -11.78
C SER A 374 -0.51 14.16 -12.77
N SER A 375 -0.66 13.48 -13.91
CA SER A 375 -1.66 13.77 -14.94
C SER A 375 -2.26 12.46 -15.46
N LEU A 376 -3.45 12.49 -16.06
CA LEU A 376 -4.03 11.28 -16.67
C LEU A 376 -3.11 10.68 -17.73
N ARG A 377 -2.41 11.52 -18.50
CA ARG A 377 -1.42 11.10 -19.50
C ARG A 377 -0.28 10.31 -18.85
N ARG A 378 0.31 10.85 -17.78
CA ARG A 378 1.38 10.19 -17.03
C ARG A 378 0.90 8.93 -16.32
N ALA A 379 -0.28 8.95 -15.71
CA ALA A 379 -0.89 7.79 -15.08
C ALA A 379 -1.13 6.65 -16.08
N LYS A 380 -1.59 6.95 -17.30
CA LYS A 380 -1.70 5.96 -18.39
C LYS A 380 -0.33 5.36 -18.71
N HIS A 381 0.69 6.20 -18.89
CA HIS A 381 2.04 5.73 -19.16
C HIS A 381 2.57 4.80 -18.06
N SER A 382 2.56 5.27 -16.82
CA SER A 382 2.96 4.49 -15.64
C SER A 382 2.19 3.17 -15.54
N SER A 383 0.89 3.19 -15.83
CA SER A 383 0.05 1.98 -15.83
C SER A 383 0.46 1.00 -16.92
N VAL A 384 0.81 1.45 -18.13
CA VAL A 384 1.35 0.57 -19.18
C VAL A 384 2.65 -0.10 -18.72
N GLY A 385 3.55 0.66 -18.09
CA GLY A 385 4.79 0.13 -17.50
C GLY A 385 4.53 -0.94 -16.45
N ILE A 386 3.55 -0.71 -15.55
CA ILE A 386 3.11 -1.69 -14.57
C ILE A 386 2.55 -2.93 -15.27
N ILE A 387 1.65 -2.78 -16.24
CA ILE A 387 1.04 -3.90 -16.95
C ILE A 387 2.10 -4.74 -17.66
N ASN A 388 3.11 -4.13 -18.27
CA ASN A 388 4.22 -4.86 -18.89
C ASN A 388 4.96 -5.74 -17.87
N LEU A 389 5.17 -5.27 -16.63
CA LEU A 389 5.75 -6.10 -15.56
C LEU A 389 4.82 -7.26 -15.18
N ILE A 390 3.50 -7.03 -15.13
CA ILE A 390 2.52 -8.07 -14.81
C ILE A 390 2.50 -9.16 -15.90
N GLU A 391 2.48 -8.75 -17.17
CA GLU A 391 2.49 -9.67 -18.32
C GLU A 391 3.77 -10.48 -18.39
N ALA A 392 4.94 -9.84 -18.23
CA ALA A 392 6.22 -10.56 -18.17
C ALA A 392 6.22 -11.63 -17.06
N ALA A 393 5.72 -11.30 -15.87
CA ALA A 393 5.59 -12.26 -14.77
C ALA A 393 4.55 -13.37 -15.04
N ARG A 394 3.53 -13.12 -15.87
CA ARG A 394 2.58 -14.15 -16.33
C ARG A 394 3.25 -15.12 -17.29
N GLU A 395 3.95 -14.60 -18.30
CA GLU A 395 4.67 -15.39 -19.30
C GLU A 395 5.72 -16.29 -18.65
N GLU A 396 6.53 -15.76 -17.71
CA GLU A 396 7.51 -16.56 -16.97
C GLU A 396 6.87 -17.73 -16.19
N ARG A 397 5.67 -17.53 -15.64
CA ARG A 397 4.95 -18.60 -14.92
C ARG A 397 4.41 -19.67 -15.87
N GLU A 398 3.87 -19.27 -17.02
CA GLU A 398 3.37 -20.21 -18.03
C GLU A 398 4.51 -21.09 -18.57
N VAL A 399 5.67 -20.50 -18.87
CA VAL A 399 6.86 -21.23 -19.30
C VAL A 399 7.31 -22.22 -18.23
N ASN A 400 7.44 -21.78 -16.98
CA ASN A 400 7.88 -22.66 -15.88
C ASN A 400 6.88 -23.77 -15.55
N GLY A 401 5.58 -23.51 -15.66
CA GLY A 401 4.53 -24.53 -15.50
C GLY A 401 4.59 -25.59 -16.59
N SER A 402 4.82 -25.17 -17.84
CA SER A 402 4.91 -26.09 -19.00
C SER A 402 6.15 -27.00 -19.01
N ILE A 403 7.14 -26.74 -18.17
CA ILE A 403 8.37 -27.57 -18.04
C ILE A 403 8.21 -28.63 -16.94
N GLN A 404 7.18 -28.50 -16.08
CA GLN A 404 6.90 -29.44 -14.99
C GLN A 404 5.87 -30.53 -15.35
N ASP A 405 5.20 -30.39 -16.49
CA ASP A 405 4.35 -31.40 -17.13
C ASP A 405 5.14 -32.19 -18.20
#